data_AF-A0A6A5BVU8-F1
#
_entry.id   AF-A0A6A5BVU8-F1
#
_cell.length_a   1.000
_cell.length_b   1.000
_cell.length_c   1.000
_cell.angle_alpha   90.00
_cell.angle_beta   90.00
_cell.angle_gamma   90.00
#
_symmetry.space_group_name_H-M   'P 1'
#
loop_
_entity.id
_entity.type
_entity.pdbx_description
1 polymer ?
#
loop_
_entity_poly.entity_id
_entity_poly.type
_entity_poly.pdbx_seq_one_letter_code
_entity_poly.pdbx_strand_id
1 'polypeptide(L)'
;MSSSSNDYILHGFPDSYQSPRKIPKADFIEDVEALVNKKGSSDVQDTISQIYRDQNQKHQQYQIFEYRLHEAREQLKVKIPDIKKTIEAVKFLKKSFEGDDETDASDKIETHFKLDETVFAEAIIPKTDRVALWLGCDIMVEYSLDEAMELLNKNVTLAEQKLSEINEDIAYLKEQKTTTEVNMSRVYNYGVKKRNESKKQQ
;
A
#
# COMPACT_ATOMS: atom_id res chain seq x y z
N MET A 1 -18.93 -19.48 10.32
CA MET A 1 -17.56 -19.44 10.89
C MET A 1 -16.64 -18.88 9.82
N SER A 2 -16.38 -17.58 9.80
CA SER A 2 -15.53 -16.97 8.77
C SER A 2 -14.74 -15.83 9.38
N SER A 3 -13.42 -15.97 9.27
CA SER A 3 -12.39 -14.95 9.43
C SER A 3 -12.27 -14.34 10.83
N SER A 4 -11.52 -15.02 11.68
CA SER A 4 -10.57 -14.33 12.55
C SER A 4 -9.66 -13.49 11.64
N SER A 5 -10.02 -12.23 11.43
CA SER A 5 -9.13 -11.24 10.84
C SER A 5 -7.85 -11.27 11.66
N ASN A 6 -6.75 -11.71 11.06
CA ASN A 6 -5.45 -11.68 11.72
C ASN A 6 -5.09 -10.22 11.96
N ASP A 7 -5.35 -9.74 13.18
CA ASP A 7 -5.15 -8.35 13.56
C ASP A 7 -3.67 -8.10 13.90
N TYR A 8 -2.79 -8.43 12.94
CA TYR A 8 -1.34 -8.26 13.04
C TYR A 8 -0.95 -6.80 13.33
N ILE A 9 -1.80 -5.86 12.92
CA ILE A 9 -1.59 -4.43 13.13
C ILE A 9 -1.66 -4.07 14.62
N LEU A 10 -2.49 -4.75 15.42
CA LEU A 10 -2.63 -4.50 16.86
C LEU A 10 -1.72 -5.38 17.73
N HIS A 11 -1.48 -6.62 17.31
CA HIS A 11 -0.77 -7.61 18.13
C HIS A 11 0.69 -7.82 17.73
N GLY A 12 1.15 -7.18 16.66
CA GLY A 12 2.49 -7.38 16.09
C GLY A 12 2.55 -8.61 15.18
N PHE A 13 3.59 -8.67 14.36
CA PHE A 13 3.77 -9.78 13.42
C PHE A 13 4.49 -10.96 14.09
N PRO A 14 3.96 -12.20 14.00
CA PRO A 14 4.61 -13.36 14.61
C PRO A 14 5.91 -13.71 13.90
N ASP A 15 6.79 -14.45 14.59
CA ASP A 15 8.11 -14.75 14.05
C ASP A 15 8.10 -15.56 12.75
N SER A 16 7.05 -16.34 12.52
CA SER A 16 6.82 -17.15 11.31
C SER A 16 6.19 -16.37 10.16
N TYR A 17 5.88 -15.08 10.34
CA TYR A 17 5.24 -14.27 9.31
C TYR A 17 6.17 -14.10 8.10
N GLN A 18 5.64 -14.40 6.91
CA GLN A 18 6.31 -14.13 5.64
C GLN A 18 5.51 -13.10 4.87
N SER A 19 6.12 -11.93 4.61
CA SER A 19 5.48 -10.90 3.80
C SER A 19 5.21 -11.45 2.39
N PRO A 20 3.98 -11.29 1.85
CA PRO A 20 3.66 -11.65 0.47
C PRO A 20 4.60 -10.99 -0.56
N ARG A 21 5.15 -9.82 -0.24
CA ARG A 21 6.10 -9.08 -1.08
C ARG A 21 7.56 -9.48 -0.86
N LYS A 22 7.84 -10.52 -0.08
CA LYS A 22 9.18 -11.03 0.26
C LYS A 22 10.08 -9.96 0.89
N ILE A 23 9.50 -9.08 1.71
CA ILE A 23 10.25 -8.11 2.50
C ILE A 23 11.11 -8.90 3.50
N PRO A 24 12.45 -8.70 3.53
CA PRO A 24 13.32 -9.39 4.47
C PRO A 24 12.93 -9.09 5.92
N LYS A 25 13.01 -10.09 6.79
CA LYS A 25 12.83 -9.90 8.22
C LYS A 25 14.11 -9.34 8.85
N ALA A 26 13.97 -8.44 9.81
CA ALA A 26 15.06 -7.96 10.64
C ALA A 26 15.32 -8.96 11.76
N ASP A 27 16.53 -9.50 11.81
CA ASP A 27 16.98 -10.36 12.91
C ASP A 27 17.34 -9.49 14.11
N PHE A 28 16.71 -9.73 15.26
CA PHE A 28 17.05 -9.02 16.49
C PHE A 28 18.40 -9.49 17.05
N ILE A 29 19.28 -8.54 17.37
CA ILE A 29 20.60 -8.82 17.93
C ILE A 29 20.52 -8.70 19.45
N GLU A 30 20.33 -9.83 20.14
CA GLU A 30 20.35 -9.89 21.61
C GLU A 30 21.75 -9.64 22.18
N ASP A 31 22.74 -10.39 21.70
CA ASP A 31 24.12 -10.31 22.15
C ASP A 31 25.05 -9.85 21.01
N VAL A 32 25.46 -8.58 21.08
CA VAL A 32 26.40 -7.97 20.12
C VAL A 32 27.81 -8.57 20.28
N GLU A 33 28.20 -8.96 21.49
CA GLU A 33 29.54 -9.50 21.78
C GLU A 33 29.70 -10.89 21.16
N ALA A 34 28.69 -11.76 21.31
CA ALA A 34 28.67 -13.06 20.63
C ALA A 34 28.74 -12.93 19.10
N LEU A 35 28.06 -11.94 18.53
CA LEU A 35 28.03 -11.70 17.08
C LEU A 35 29.39 -11.20 16.55
N VAL A 36 30.05 -10.33 17.31
CA VAL A 36 31.41 -9.85 17.01
C VAL A 36 32.43 -10.99 17.12
N ASN A 37 32.34 -11.80 18.17
CA ASN A 37 33.21 -12.97 18.36
C ASN A 37 33.02 -14.02 17.25
N LYS A 38 31.78 -14.21 16.77
CA LYS A 38 31.47 -15.13 15.67
C LYS A 38 32.02 -14.66 14.32
N LYS A 39 32.07 -13.34 14.07
CA LYS A 39 32.64 -12.77 12.83
C LYS A 39 34.17 -12.82 12.78
N GLY A 40 34.85 -13.00 13.92
CA GLY A 40 36.23 -13.52 13.98
C GLY A 40 37.34 -12.68 13.33
N SER A 41 37.20 -11.35 13.22
CA SER A 41 38.28 -10.50 12.68
C SER A 41 39.30 -10.08 13.74
N SER A 42 40.54 -9.82 13.30
CA SER A 42 41.65 -9.36 14.13
C SER A 42 41.42 -7.98 14.77
N ASP A 43 40.56 -7.14 14.18
CA ASP A 43 40.15 -5.86 14.75
C ASP A 43 38.65 -5.85 15.11
N VAL A 44 38.41 -5.71 16.42
CA VAL A 44 37.08 -5.62 17.02
C VAL A 44 36.34 -4.38 16.54
N GLN A 45 37.03 -3.25 16.35
CA GLN A 45 36.42 -1.99 15.92
C GLN A 45 35.96 -2.03 14.46
N ASP A 46 36.75 -2.67 13.59
CA ASP A 46 36.35 -2.90 12.20
C ASP A 46 35.13 -3.81 12.10
N THR A 47 35.08 -4.86 12.91
CA THR A 47 33.92 -5.79 12.94
C THR A 47 32.64 -5.08 13.38
N ILE A 48 32.71 -4.23 14.42
CA ILE A 48 31.58 -3.43 14.88
C ILE A 48 31.14 -2.44 13.80
N SER A 49 32.09 -1.79 13.13
CA SER A 49 31.82 -0.86 12.03
C SER A 49 31.14 -1.56 10.84
N GLN A 50 31.57 -2.79 10.51
CA GLN A 50 30.92 -3.60 9.47
C GLN A 50 29.50 -3.99 9.86
N ILE A 51 29.26 -4.48 11.08
CA ILE A 51 27.90 -4.82 11.55
C ILE A 51 27.00 -3.58 11.51
N TYR A 52 27.50 -2.42 11.94
CA TYR A 52 26.74 -1.18 11.89
C TYR A 52 26.39 -0.79 10.44
N ARG A 53 27.34 -0.90 9.50
CA ARG A 53 27.09 -0.66 8.07
C ARG A 53 26.04 -1.62 7.51
N ASP A 54 26.12 -2.90 7.84
CA ASP A 54 25.14 -3.93 7.41
C ASP A 54 23.72 -3.57 7.90
N GLN A 55 23.58 -3.17 9.16
CA GLN A 55 22.28 -2.76 9.72
C GLN A 55 21.77 -1.45 9.10
N ASN A 56 22.65 -0.47 8.89
CA ASN A 56 22.29 0.78 8.23
C ASN A 56 21.82 0.55 6.79
N GLN A 57 22.46 -0.36 6.06
CA GLN A 57 22.04 -0.75 4.71
C GLN A 57 20.63 -1.38 4.73
N LYS A 58 20.35 -2.30 5.66
CA LYS A 58 19.00 -2.88 5.83
C LYS A 58 17.97 -1.80 6.14
N HIS A 59 18.29 -0.87 7.04
CA HIS A 59 17.42 0.24 7.40
C HIS A 59 17.07 1.12 6.18
N GLN A 60 18.05 1.47 5.37
CA GLN A 60 17.84 2.23 4.13
C GLN A 60 16.96 1.48 3.13
N GLN A 61 17.13 0.16 3.00
CA GLN A 61 16.27 -0.66 2.15
C GLN A 61 14.81 -0.63 2.61
N TYR A 62 14.55 -0.78 3.92
CA TYR A 62 13.20 -0.67 4.47
C TYR A 62 12.59 0.71 4.21
N GLN A 63 13.37 1.79 4.34
CA GLN A 63 12.90 3.15 4.06
C GLN A 63 12.46 3.33 2.60
N ILE A 64 13.22 2.78 1.64
CA ILE A 64 12.87 2.84 0.21
C ILE A 64 11.59 2.04 -0.06
N PHE A 65 11.44 0.85 0.55
CA PHE A 65 10.22 0.05 0.40
C PHE A 65 9.00 0.74 1.01
N GLU A 66 9.14 1.31 2.21
CA GLU A 66 8.10 2.06 2.91
C GLU A 66 7.62 3.24 2.05
N TYR A 67 8.55 4.00 1.48
CA TYR A 67 8.24 5.11 0.59
C TYR A 67 7.40 4.68 -0.63
N ARG A 68 7.81 3.60 -1.31
CA ARG A 68 7.09 3.08 -2.49
C ARG A 68 5.68 2.60 -2.14
N LEU A 69 5.51 1.96 -0.99
CA LEU A 69 4.20 1.50 -0.54
C LEU A 69 3.31 2.67 -0.15
N HIS A 70 3.86 3.72 0.47
CA HIS A 70 3.11 4.95 0.73
C HIS A 70 2.62 5.61 -0.56
N GLU A 71 3.46 5.71 -1.58
CA GLU A 71 3.07 6.28 -2.87
C GLU A 71 1.92 5.48 -3.50
N ALA A 72 2.05 4.15 -3.53
CA ALA A 72 1.01 3.26 -4.05
C ALA A 72 -0.31 3.38 -3.25
N ARG A 73 -0.23 3.53 -1.92
CA ARG A 73 -1.38 3.73 -1.03
C ARG A 73 -2.12 5.02 -1.36
N GLU A 74 -1.40 6.14 -1.50
CA GLU A 74 -2.02 7.43 -1.82
C GLU A 74 -2.67 7.43 -3.20
N GLN A 75 -2.05 6.79 -4.20
CA GLN A 75 -2.68 6.59 -5.51
C GLN A 75 -3.99 5.79 -5.42
N LEU A 76 -4.03 4.72 -4.62
CA LEU A 76 -5.26 3.94 -4.42
C LEU A 76 -6.35 4.73 -3.67
N LYS A 77 -5.98 5.56 -2.69
CA LYS A 77 -6.93 6.42 -1.97
C LYS A 77 -7.61 7.46 -2.86
N VAL A 78 -6.96 7.89 -3.94
CA VAL A 78 -7.58 8.76 -4.95
C VAL A 78 -8.45 7.94 -5.90
N LYS A 79 -7.94 6.81 -6.40
CA LYS A 79 -8.63 5.97 -7.39
C LYS A 79 -9.92 5.34 -6.87
N ILE A 80 -9.95 4.87 -5.62
CA ILE A 80 -11.13 4.17 -5.06
C ILE A 80 -12.38 5.09 -5.06
N PRO A 81 -12.33 6.32 -4.53
CA PRO A 81 -13.42 7.28 -4.65
C PRO A 81 -13.84 7.57 -6.09
N ASP A 82 -12.88 7.69 -7.02
CA ASP A 82 -13.20 7.97 -8.42
C ASP A 82 -13.96 6.82 -9.06
N ILE A 83 -13.55 5.56 -8.81
CA ILE A 83 -14.30 4.37 -9.27
C ILE A 83 -15.70 4.34 -8.64
N LYS A 84 -15.84 4.68 -7.35
CA LYS A 84 -17.14 4.73 -6.67
C LYS A 84 -18.07 5.78 -7.29
N LYS A 85 -17.56 6.97 -7.63
CA LYS A 85 -18.33 7.98 -8.36
C LYS A 85 -18.76 7.48 -9.74
N THR A 86 -17.91 6.73 -10.44
CA THR A 86 -18.29 6.11 -11.73
C THR A 86 -19.40 5.09 -11.54
N ILE A 87 -19.36 4.25 -10.50
CA ILE A 87 -20.45 3.32 -10.16
C ILE A 87 -21.74 4.07 -9.90
N GLU A 88 -21.71 5.17 -9.13
CA GLU A 88 -22.88 6.00 -8.86
C GLU A 88 -23.47 6.60 -10.14
N ALA A 89 -22.63 7.06 -11.07
CA ALA A 89 -23.06 7.58 -12.37
C ALA A 89 -23.74 6.49 -13.23
N VAL A 90 -23.15 5.30 -13.33
CA VAL A 90 -23.74 4.18 -14.08
C VAL A 90 -25.06 3.73 -13.43
N LYS A 91 -25.13 3.68 -12.10
CA LYS A 91 -26.35 3.37 -11.35
C LYS A 91 -27.44 4.42 -11.57
N PHE A 92 -27.07 5.70 -11.63
CA PHE A 92 -27.99 6.79 -11.95
C PHE A 92 -28.57 6.65 -13.36
N LEU A 93 -27.72 6.38 -14.36
CA LEU A 93 -28.17 6.14 -15.74
C LEU A 93 -29.12 4.94 -15.79
N LYS A 94 -28.75 3.82 -15.17
CA LYS A 94 -29.56 2.61 -15.10
C LYS A 94 -30.93 2.88 -14.48
N LYS A 95 -30.98 3.50 -13.30
CA LYS A 95 -32.24 3.84 -12.61
C LYS A 95 -33.12 4.78 -13.46
N SER A 96 -32.51 5.73 -14.15
CA SER A 96 -33.25 6.73 -14.94
C SER A 96 -33.91 6.13 -16.20
N PHE A 97 -33.33 5.06 -16.76
CA PHE A 97 -33.82 4.43 -17.99
C PHE A 97 -34.60 3.12 -17.77
N GLU A 98 -34.46 2.46 -16.61
CA GLU A 98 -35.08 1.16 -16.28
C GLU A 98 -36.15 1.22 -15.17
N GLY A 99 -36.60 2.39 -14.72
CA GLY A 99 -37.61 2.49 -13.67
C GLY A 99 -38.88 1.65 -13.93
N ASP A 100 -39.30 0.87 -12.93
CA ASP A 100 -40.47 -0.05 -12.98
C ASP A 100 -41.84 0.67 -13.04
N ASP A 101 -41.91 1.98 -12.80
CA ASP A 101 -43.15 2.78 -12.87
C ASP A 101 -43.10 3.78 -14.04
N GLU A 102 -44.16 3.81 -14.85
CA GLU A 102 -44.37 4.69 -16.02
C GLU A 102 -44.24 6.21 -15.71
N THR A 103 -44.07 6.59 -14.45
CA THR A 103 -43.94 7.98 -13.98
C THR A 103 -42.50 8.47 -13.76
N ASP A 104 -41.52 7.56 -13.61
CA ASP A 104 -40.11 7.92 -13.30
C ASP A 104 -39.12 7.57 -14.45
N ALA A 105 -39.55 6.76 -15.42
CA ALA A 105 -38.75 6.46 -16.61
C ALA A 105 -38.80 7.66 -17.58
N SER A 106 -37.71 8.43 -17.63
CA SER A 106 -37.57 9.48 -18.64
C SER A 106 -36.82 8.92 -19.85
N ASP A 107 -37.37 9.09 -21.05
CA ASP A 107 -36.70 8.74 -22.30
C ASP A 107 -35.45 9.62 -22.57
N LYS A 108 -35.26 10.68 -21.76
CA LYS A 108 -34.21 11.69 -21.92
C LYS A 108 -33.72 12.20 -20.57
N ILE A 109 -32.40 12.36 -20.43
CA ILE A 109 -31.79 12.99 -19.25
C ILE A 109 -31.16 14.30 -19.70
N GLU A 110 -31.63 15.42 -19.17
CA GLU A 110 -30.99 16.72 -19.35
C GLU A 110 -29.81 16.83 -18.38
N THR A 111 -28.63 17.17 -18.90
CA THR A 111 -27.41 17.27 -18.10
C THR A 111 -26.48 18.34 -18.64
N HIS A 112 -25.49 18.71 -17.85
CA HIS A 112 -24.42 19.61 -18.26
C HIS A 112 -23.17 18.76 -18.54
N PHE A 113 -22.89 18.53 -19.82
CA PHE A 113 -21.73 17.77 -20.26
C PHE A 113 -20.45 18.60 -20.08
N LYS A 114 -19.45 18.01 -19.44
CA LYS A 114 -18.15 18.66 -19.18
C LYS A 114 -17.27 18.62 -20.43
N LEU A 115 -16.98 19.78 -21.02
CA LEU A 115 -16.08 19.93 -22.16
C LEU A 115 -14.62 20.17 -21.70
N ASP A 116 -14.45 20.96 -20.64
CA ASP A 116 -13.17 21.27 -19.99
C ASP A 116 -13.40 21.35 -18.46
N GLU A 117 -12.36 21.56 -17.64
CA GLU A 117 -12.47 21.64 -16.18
C GLU A 117 -13.47 22.70 -15.70
N THR A 118 -13.60 23.81 -16.43
CA THR A 118 -14.49 24.94 -16.08
C THR A 118 -15.58 25.21 -17.11
N VAL A 119 -15.63 24.44 -18.20
CA VAL A 119 -16.54 24.66 -19.32
C VAL A 119 -17.52 23.51 -19.44
N PHE A 120 -18.81 23.83 -19.33
CA PHE A 120 -19.92 22.90 -19.41
C PHE A 120 -20.89 23.31 -20.51
N ALA A 121 -21.51 22.35 -21.18
CA ALA A 121 -22.53 22.56 -22.19
C ALA A 121 -23.80 21.78 -21.85
N GLU A 122 -24.96 22.37 -22.08
CA GLU A 122 -26.25 21.67 -21.96
C GLU A 122 -26.33 20.53 -22.98
N ALA A 123 -26.71 19.35 -22.52
CA ALA A 123 -26.79 18.14 -23.32
C ALA A 123 -27.99 17.29 -22.90
N ILE A 124 -28.54 16.55 -23.86
CA ILE A 124 -29.64 15.62 -23.63
C ILE A 124 -29.13 14.21 -23.94
N ILE A 125 -29.12 13.34 -22.93
CA ILE A 125 -28.77 11.93 -23.08
C ILE A 125 -30.04 11.16 -23.46
N PRO A 126 -30.12 10.56 -24.66
CA PRO A 126 -31.23 9.68 -25.02
C PRO A 126 -31.15 8.36 -24.24
N LYS A 127 -32.26 7.64 -24.16
CA LYS A 127 -32.29 6.28 -23.62
C LYS A 127 -31.18 5.41 -24.21
N THR A 128 -30.31 4.91 -23.35
CA THR A 128 -29.17 4.04 -23.69
C THR A 128 -29.04 2.92 -22.67
N ASP A 129 -28.66 1.75 -23.14
CA ASP A 129 -28.38 0.54 -22.37
C ASP A 129 -26.86 0.27 -22.25
N ARG A 130 -26.03 1.13 -22.85
CA ARG A 130 -24.58 0.93 -22.97
C ARG A 130 -23.80 2.19 -22.59
N VAL A 131 -22.59 1.95 -22.08
CA VAL A 131 -21.63 2.97 -21.65
C VAL A 131 -20.23 2.63 -22.13
N ALA A 132 -19.44 3.65 -22.45
CA ALA A 132 -18.04 3.49 -22.82
C ALA A 132 -17.13 3.71 -21.59
N LEU A 133 -16.30 2.72 -21.28
CA LEU A 133 -15.34 2.77 -20.18
C LEU A 133 -13.90 2.85 -20.72
N TRP A 134 -13.09 3.70 -20.11
CA TRP A 134 -11.66 3.80 -20.39
C TRP A 134 -10.87 2.78 -19.56
N LEU A 135 -10.20 1.83 -20.22
CA LEU A 135 -9.44 0.77 -19.55
C LEU A 135 -7.96 1.11 -19.37
N GLY A 136 -7.50 2.22 -19.97
CA GLY A 136 -6.10 2.61 -20.04
C GLY A 136 -5.46 2.26 -21.38
N CYS A 137 -4.18 2.61 -21.55
CA CYS A 137 -3.40 2.34 -22.77
C CYS A 137 -4.10 2.78 -24.07
N ASP A 138 -4.78 3.92 -24.04
CA ASP A 138 -5.55 4.47 -25.17
C ASP A 138 -6.69 3.58 -25.68
N ILE A 139 -7.20 2.70 -24.81
CA ILE A 139 -8.29 1.76 -25.11
C ILE A 139 -9.55 2.15 -24.34
N MET A 140 -10.62 2.36 -25.11
CA MET A 140 -11.99 2.53 -24.63
C MET A 140 -12.85 1.38 -25.15
N VAL A 141 -13.66 0.78 -24.27
CA VAL A 141 -14.53 -0.35 -24.62
C VAL A 141 -15.96 -0.05 -24.16
N GLU A 142 -16.91 -0.39 -25.02
CA GLU A 142 -18.34 -0.27 -24.75
C GLU A 142 -18.85 -1.51 -24.01
N TYR A 143 -19.61 -1.29 -22.94
CA TYR A 143 -20.22 -2.32 -22.10
C TYR A 143 -21.71 -2.02 -21.94
N SER A 144 -22.53 -3.05 -21.74
CA SER A 144 -23.88 -2.85 -21.20
C SER A 144 -23.81 -2.25 -19.78
N LEU A 145 -24.88 -1.60 -19.34
CA LEU A 145 -24.97 -1.04 -17.98
C LEU A 145 -24.73 -2.11 -16.90
N ASP A 146 -25.17 -3.34 -17.13
CA ASP A 146 -24.95 -4.49 -16.24
C ASP A 146 -23.49 -4.92 -16.18
N GLU A 147 -22.86 -5.14 -17.33
CA GLU A 147 -21.45 -5.54 -17.41
C GLU A 147 -20.54 -4.45 -16.85
N ALA A 148 -20.85 -3.18 -17.10
CA ALA A 148 -20.13 -2.04 -16.54
C ALA A 148 -20.20 -2.03 -15.01
N MET A 149 -21.40 -2.28 -14.43
CA MET A 149 -21.57 -2.38 -12.98
C MET A 149 -20.78 -3.55 -12.40
N GLU A 150 -20.83 -4.73 -13.01
CA GLU A 150 -20.06 -5.89 -12.55
C GLU A 150 -18.56 -5.61 -12.58
N LEU A 151 -18.05 -5.06 -13.69
CA LEU A 151 -16.65 -4.73 -13.87
C LEU A 151 -16.17 -3.69 -12.85
N LEU A 152 -16.92 -2.61 -12.67
CA LEU A 152 -16.55 -1.54 -11.73
C LEU A 152 -16.60 -2.03 -10.27
N ASN A 153 -17.59 -2.86 -9.91
CA ASN A 153 -17.65 -3.46 -8.57
C ASN A 153 -16.48 -4.41 -8.32
N LYS A 154 -16.14 -5.25 -9.30
CA LYS A 154 -14.95 -6.11 -9.20
C LYS A 154 -13.68 -5.28 -9.02
N ASN A 155 -13.54 -4.19 -9.78
CA ASN A 155 -12.38 -3.30 -9.69
C ASN A 155 -12.29 -2.60 -8.34
N VAL A 156 -13.40 -2.13 -7.76
CA VAL A 156 -13.37 -1.48 -6.44
C VAL A 156 -13.00 -2.48 -5.35
N THR A 157 -13.55 -3.70 -5.37
CA THR A 157 -13.18 -4.74 -4.41
C THR A 157 -11.70 -5.10 -4.50
N LEU A 158 -11.17 -5.27 -5.71
CA LEU A 158 -9.74 -5.55 -5.91
C LEU A 158 -8.85 -4.38 -5.42
N ALA A 159 -9.27 -3.15 -5.67
CA ALA A 159 -8.54 -1.96 -5.21
C ALA A 159 -8.56 -1.83 -3.67
N GLU A 160 -9.69 -2.13 -3.03
CA GLU A 160 -9.84 -2.13 -1.56
C GLU A 160 -9.02 -3.26 -0.91
N GLN A 161 -9.04 -4.46 -1.47
CA GLN A 161 -8.18 -5.57 -1.04
C GLN A 161 -6.70 -5.20 -1.12
N LYS A 162 -6.27 -4.66 -2.27
CA LYS A 162 -4.89 -4.20 -2.48
C LYS A 162 -4.50 -3.08 -1.49
N LEU A 163 -5.43 -2.19 -1.16
CA LEU A 163 -5.20 -1.16 -0.14
C LEU A 163 -4.99 -1.77 1.24
N SER A 164 -5.77 -2.79 1.62
CA SER A 164 -5.59 -3.53 2.88
C SER A 164 -4.23 -4.21 2.94
N GLU A 165 -3.84 -4.94 1.89
CA GLU A 165 -2.53 -5.60 1.80
C GLU A 165 -1.37 -4.60 1.95
N ILE A 166 -1.45 -3.45 1.27
CA ILE A 166 -0.42 -2.40 1.37
C ILE A 166 -0.34 -1.84 2.80
N ASN A 167 -1.46 -1.66 3.48
CA ASN A 167 -1.46 -1.19 4.87
C ASN A 167 -0.79 -2.20 5.81
N GLU A 168 -1.06 -3.50 5.62
CA GLU A 168 -0.38 -4.57 6.37
C GLU A 168 1.13 -4.59 6.09
N ASP A 169 1.55 -4.46 4.83
CA ASP A 169 2.98 -4.40 4.48
C ASP A 169 3.68 -3.17 5.06
N ILE A 170 3.00 -2.01 5.10
CA ILE A 170 3.54 -0.79 5.75
C ILE A 170 3.69 -1.03 7.26
N ALA A 171 2.70 -1.65 7.92
CA ALA A 171 2.78 -1.98 9.33
C ALA A 171 3.96 -2.93 9.61
N TYR A 172 4.14 -3.96 8.77
CA TYR A 172 5.25 -4.89 8.86
C TYR A 172 6.60 -4.19 8.72
N LEU A 173 6.77 -3.33 7.71
CA LEU A 173 8.00 -2.55 7.51
C LEU A 173 8.33 -1.66 8.70
N LYS A 174 7.30 -1.08 9.34
CA LYS A 174 7.48 -0.24 10.51
C LYS A 174 8.10 -1.03 11.66
N GLU A 175 7.63 -2.26 11.90
CA GLU A 175 8.21 -3.17 12.90
C GLU A 175 9.66 -3.58 12.55
N GLN A 176 9.93 -3.92 11.29
CA GLN A 176 11.29 -4.29 10.84
C GLN A 176 12.28 -3.13 10.95
N LYS A 177 11.81 -1.92 10.65
CA LYS A 177 12.58 -0.68 10.79
C LYS A 177 12.92 -0.40 12.25
N THR A 178 11.93 -0.47 13.16
CA THR A 178 12.15 -0.31 14.60
C THR A 178 13.14 -1.34 15.15
N THR A 179 13.00 -2.62 14.78
CA THR A 179 13.94 -3.68 15.17
C THR A 179 15.37 -3.36 14.72
N THR A 180 15.52 -2.88 13.48
CA THR A 180 16.83 -2.52 12.92
C THR A 180 17.42 -1.27 13.59
N GLU A 181 16.62 -0.26 13.92
CA GLU A 181 17.05 0.93 14.66
C GLU A 181 17.55 0.58 16.07
N VAL A 182 16.87 -0.34 16.76
CA VAL A 182 17.31 -0.86 18.06
C VAL A 182 18.64 -1.60 17.92
N ASN A 183 18.78 -2.47 16.90
CA ASN A 183 20.04 -3.16 16.61
C ASN A 183 21.19 -2.19 16.34
N MET A 184 20.97 -1.17 15.51
CA MET A 184 21.97 -0.13 15.22
C MET A 184 22.42 0.58 16.51
N SER A 185 21.46 0.93 17.37
CA SER A 185 21.74 1.58 18.66
C SER A 185 22.57 0.68 19.59
N ARG A 186 22.23 -0.61 19.66
CA ARG A 186 22.98 -1.60 20.45
C ARG A 186 24.42 -1.77 19.96
N VAL A 187 24.60 -1.89 18.65
CA VAL A 187 25.94 -2.02 18.03
C VAL A 187 26.77 -0.76 18.26
N TYR A 188 26.17 0.42 18.12
CA TYR A 188 26.83 1.68 18.41
C TYR A 188 27.27 1.79 19.88
N ASN A 189 26.35 1.50 20.81
CA ASN A 189 26.65 1.54 22.25
C ASN A 189 27.77 0.57 22.64
N TYR A 190 27.77 -0.64 22.06
CA TYR A 190 28.84 -1.62 22.26
C TYR A 190 30.19 -1.12 21.72
N GLY A 191 30.20 -0.51 20.52
CA GLY A 191 31.38 0.14 19.95
C GLY A 191 31.97 1.23 20.85
N VAL A 192 31.11 2.11 21.37
CA VAL A 192 31.53 3.15 22.33
C VAL A 192 32.12 2.55 23.60
N LYS A 193 31.50 1.49 24.15
CA LYS A 193 32.00 0.78 25.34
C LYS A 193 33.41 0.23 25.11
N LYS A 194 33.63 -0.53 24.02
CA LYS A 194 34.96 -1.09 23.71
C LYS A 194 36.01 -0.01 23.46
N ARG A 195 35.65 1.11 22.83
CA ARG A 195 36.57 2.25 22.61
C ARG A 195 36.97 2.97 23.90
N ASN A 196 36.08 3.03 24.88
CA ASN A 196 36.38 3.62 26.18
C ASN A 196 37.24 2.67 27.04
N GLU A 197 37.03 1.36 26.93
CA GLU A 197 37.86 0.34 27.60
C GLU A 197 39.30 0.37 27.07
N SER A 198 39.50 0.44 25.75
CA SER A 198 40.84 0.52 25.16
C SER A 198 41.60 1.80 25.57
N LYS A 199 40.90 2.92 25.75
CA LYS A 199 41.48 4.19 26.23
C LYS A 199 41.85 4.20 27.71
N LYS A 200 41.22 3.36 28.54
CA LYS A 200 41.55 3.23 29.97
C LYS A 200 42.73 2.29 30.24
N GLN A 201 43.06 1.43 29.26
CA GLN A 201 44.16 0.47 29.34
C GLN A 201 45.47 1.02 28.72
N GLN A 202 45.40 2.15 28.01
CA GLN A 202 46.55 2.96 27.57
C GLN A 202 46.88 4.01 28.63
#